data_AF-A0A0C2GA41-F1
#
_entry.id   AF-A0A0C2GA41-F1
#
_cell.length_a   1.000
_cell.length_b   1.000
_cell.length_c   1.000
_cell.angle_alpha   90.00
_cell.angle_beta   90.00
_cell.angle_gamma   90.00
#
_symmetry.space_group_name_H-M   'P 1'
#
loop_
_entity.id
_entity.type
_entity.pdbx_description
1 polymer ?
#
loop_
_entity_poly.entity_id
_entity_poly.type
_entity_poly.pdbx_seq_one_letter_code
_entity_poly.pdbx_strand_id
1 'polypeptide(L)'
;MSSRPNKSNAAVRGGPEEILRSPRWTVNRYFKYGVHVLWPPIERVLRDPKYDEYEVAFTGHSLGGALATIAAARAVKQGLRPGNGILVYTFGAPRVGDTTFAVNFNRIIPNW
;
A
#
# COMPACT_ATOMS: atom_id res chain seq x y z
N MET A 1 -16.17 43.11 20.66
CA MET A 1 -15.12 42.24 20.10
C MET A 1 -15.73 40.87 19.86
N SER A 2 -15.97 40.54 18.60
CA SER A 2 -16.61 39.31 18.13
C SER A 2 -15.61 38.15 18.18
N SER A 3 -15.97 37.07 18.88
CA SER A 3 -15.23 35.81 18.87
C SER A 3 -15.50 35.07 17.55
N ARG A 4 -14.44 34.78 16.81
CA ARG A 4 -14.51 33.98 15.58
C ARG A 4 -14.80 32.51 15.95
N PRO A 5 -15.72 31.82 15.26
CA PRO A 5 -15.96 30.40 15.50
C PRO A 5 -14.78 29.55 14.99
N ASN A 6 -14.45 28.52 15.78
CA ASN A 6 -13.43 27.52 15.50
C ASN A 6 -13.83 26.70 14.26
N LYS A 7 -12.96 26.68 13.24
CA LYS A 7 -13.17 25.87 12.03
C LYS A 7 -13.00 24.40 12.39
N SER A 8 -14.14 23.74 12.58
CA SER A 8 -14.46 22.41 12.08
C SER A 8 -13.34 21.37 12.13
N ASN A 9 -13.50 20.40 13.03
CA ASN A 9 -13.13 19.00 12.80
C ASN A 9 -13.71 18.56 11.44
N ALA A 10 -12.96 18.79 10.37
CA ALA A 10 -13.15 18.07 9.12
C ALA A 10 -12.55 16.69 9.37
N ALA A 11 -13.42 15.74 9.74
CA ALA A 11 -13.06 14.34 9.81
C ALA A 11 -12.33 13.97 8.50
N VAL A 12 -11.05 13.64 8.61
CA VAL A 12 -10.31 12.98 7.54
C VAL A 12 -10.99 11.64 7.32
N ARG A 13 -11.90 11.60 6.33
CA ARG A 13 -12.51 10.36 5.86
C ARG A 13 -11.38 9.51 5.29
N GLY A 14 -11.07 8.37 5.92
CA GLY A 14 -9.94 7.52 5.56
C GLY A 14 -9.02 7.05 6.69
N GLY A 15 -9.47 7.03 7.95
CA GLY A 15 -8.68 6.46 9.05
C GLY A 15 -8.45 4.93 8.91
N PRO A 16 -7.47 4.35 9.63
CA PRO A 16 -7.16 2.91 9.62
C PRO A 16 -8.38 2.00 9.85
N GLU A 17 -9.34 2.48 10.64
CA GLU A 17 -10.61 1.80 10.95
C GLU A 17 -11.53 1.61 9.72
N GLU A 18 -11.47 2.51 8.72
CA GLU A 18 -12.27 2.40 7.49
C GLU A 18 -11.68 1.33 6.54
N ILE A 19 -10.35 1.17 6.56
CA ILE A 19 -9.63 0.12 5.81
C ILE A 19 -10.06 -1.27 6.29
N LEU A 20 -10.24 -1.44 7.61
CA LEU A 20 -10.71 -2.68 8.22
C LEU A 20 -12.18 -3.01 7.88
N ARG A 21 -13.00 -1.99 7.60
CA ARG A 21 -14.43 -2.12 7.25
C ARG A 21 -14.73 -2.19 5.76
N SER A 22 -13.75 -1.91 4.91
CA SER A 22 -13.92 -1.98 3.46
C SER A 22 -14.18 -3.43 2.98
N PRO A 23 -15.04 -3.65 1.96
CA PRO A 23 -15.23 -4.98 1.37
C PRO A 23 -13.87 -5.57 0.97
N ARG A 24 -13.69 -6.89 1.08
CA ARG A 24 -12.41 -7.55 0.75
C ARG A 24 -11.93 -7.11 -0.65
N TRP A 25 -10.76 -6.47 -0.75
CA TRP A 25 -10.21 -6.05 -2.03
C TRP A 25 -9.78 -7.29 -2.81
N THR A 26 -10.13 -7.36 -4.09
CA THR A 26 -9.75 -8.47 -4.94
C THR A 26 -8.60 -8.06 -5.85
N VAL A 27 -7.60 -8.93 -5.94
CA VAL A 27 -6.49 -8.83 -6.90
C VAL A 27 -6.46 -10.08 -7.77
N ASN A 28 -5.84 -9.99 -8.93
CA ASN A 28 -5.65 -11.14 -9.81
C ASN A 28 -4.95 -12.29 -9.05
N ARG A 29 -5.54 -13.49 -9.12
CA ARG A 29 -5.07 -14.67 -8.37
C ARG A 29 -3.65 -15.07 -8.73
N TYR A 30 -3.28 -15.00 -10.01
CA TYR A 30 -1.95 -15.37 -10.49
C TYR A 30 -0.87 -14.45 -9.90
N PHE A 31 -1.11 -13.13 -9.92
CA PHE A 31 -0.18 -12.16 -9.33
C PHE A 31 -0.08 -12.31 -7.81
N LYS A 32 -1.22 -12.50 -7.13
CA LYS A 32 -1.26 -12.76 -5.68
C LYS A 32 -0.45 -14.00 -5.30
N TYR A 33 -0.57 -15.07 -6.07
CA TYR A 33 0.21 -16.29 -5.85
C TYR A 33 1.72 -16.05 -6.06
N GLY A 34 2.09 -15.33 -7.12
CA GLY A 34 3.49 -14.93 -7.34
C GLY A 34 4.09 -14.17 -6.14
N VAL A 35 3.37 -13.17 -5.61
CA VAL A 35 3.80 -12.48 -4.39
C VAL A 35 3.85 -13.40 -3.18
N HIS A 36 2.91 -14.33 -3.04
CA HIS A 36 2.92 -15.27 -1.92
C HIS A 36 4.19 -16.13 -1.90
N VAL A 37 4.61 -16.65 -3.05
CA VAL A 37 5.83 -17.45 -3.20
C VAL A 37 7.09 -16.62 -2.90
N LEU A 38 7.12 -15.37 -3.36
CA LEU A 38 8.27 -14.48 -3.16
C LEU A 38 8.31 -13.81 -1.77
N TRP A 39 7.24 -13.90 -0.99
CA TRP A 39 7.11 -13.11 0.24
C TRP A 39 8.14 -13.43 1.33
N PRO A 40 8.48 -14.70 1.63
CA PRO A 40 9.36 -15.01 2.75
C PRO A 40 10.71 -14.27 2.75
N PRO A 41 11.47 -14.22 1.63
CA PRO A 41 12.70 -13.43 1.59
C PRO A 41 12.46 -11.91 1.64
N ILE A 42 11.36 -11.41 1.07
CA ILE A 42 11.00 -9.97 1.11
C ILE A 42 10.70 -9.56 2.55
N GLU A 43 9.83 -10.30 3.24
CA GLU A 43 9.45 -10.03 4.63
C GLU A 43 10.67 -10.07 5.56
N ARG A 44 11.62 -10.97 5.33
CA ARG A 44 12.85 -11.03 6.12
C ARG A 44 13.62 -9.71 6.05
N VAL A 45 13.78 -9.13 4.85
CA VAL A 45 14.49 -7.86 4.67
C VAL A 45 13.71 -6.70 5.27
N LEU A 46 12.38 -6.67 5.09
CA LEU A 46 11.53 -5.61 5.63
C LEU A 46 11.41 -5.65 7.16
N ARG A 47 11.74 -6.77 7.82
CA ARG A 47 11.75 -6.89 9.28
C ARG A 47 13.11 -6.65 9.90
N ASP A 48 14.16 -6.52 9.09
CA ASP A 48 15.51 -6.30 9.60
C ASP A 48 15.62 -4.87 10.13
N PRO A 49 15.86 -4.68 11.45
CA PRO A 49 15.93 -3.36 12.07
C PRO A 49 16.98 -2.45 11.45
N LYS A 50 17.99 -3.03 10.79
CA LYS A 50 19.02 -2.29 10.04
C LYS A 50 18.42 -1.35 8.99
N TYR A 51 17.25 -1.65 8.45
CA TYR A 51 16.62 -0.90 7.36
C TYR A 51 15.35 -0.14 7.78
N ASP A 52 15.08 0.03 9.09
CA ASP A 52 13.80 0.61 9.55
C ASP A 52 13.65 2.10 9.23
N GLU A 53 14.76 2.83 9.14
CA GLU A 53 14.76 4.27 8.79
C GLU A 53 14.83 4.53 7.27
N TYR A 54 14.90 3.48 6.45
CA TYR A 54 15.01 3.63 5.00
C TYR A 54 13.64 3.60 4.33
N GLU A 55 13.48 4.45 3.31
CA GLU A 55 12.38 4.30 2.35
C GLU A 55 12.55 3.00 1.55
N VAL A 56 11.43 2.38 1.19
CA VAL A 56 11.40 1.14 0.43
C VAL A 56 10.75 1.36 -0.93
N ALA A 57 11.52 1.15 -1.99
CA ALA A 57 11.01 1.15 -3.36
C ALA A 57 10.59 -0.26 -3.80
N PHE A 58 9.33 -0.43 -4.20
CA PHE A 58 8.85 -1.60 -4.92
C PHE A 58 8.79 -1.27 -6.41
N THR A 59 9.53 -2.00 -7.24
CA THR A 59 9.57 -1.75 -8.69
C THR A 59 9.49 -3.01 -9.53
N GLY A 60 9.08 -2.86 -10.78
CA GLY A 60 9.09 -3.95 -11.75
C GLY A 60 8.51 -3.58 -13.11
N HIS A 61 8.88 -4.36 -14.13
CA HIS A 61 8.36 -4.26 -15.49
C HIS A 61 7.32 -5.37 -15.76
N SER A 62 6.26 -5.05 -16.53
CA SER A 62 5.24 -6.00 -16.95
C SER A 62 4.63 -6.76 -15.76
N LEU A 63 4.68 -8.10 -15.73
CA LEU A 63 4.26 -8.91 -14.59
C LEU A 63 4.92 -8.45 -13.28
N GLY A 64 6.21 -8.12 -13.31
CA GLY A 64 6.94 -7.62 -12.13
C GLY A 64 6.33 -6.35 -11.55
N GLY A 65 5.77 -5.48 -12.38
CA GLY A 65 5.05 -4.29 -11.92
C GLY A 65 3.80 -4.64 -11.13
N ALA A 66 3.01 -5.62 -11.60
CA ALA A 66 1.85 -6.09 -10.85
C ALA A 66 2.22 -6.75 -9.51
N LEU A 67 3.33 -7.51 -9.48
CA LEU A 67 3.84 -8.09 -8.24
C LEU A 67 4.32 -7.01 -7.26
N ALA A 68 5.03 -5.98 -7.76
CA ALA A 68 5.48 -4.86 -6.96
C ALA A 68 4.33 -4.11 -6.29
N THR A 69 3.25 -3.82 -7.04
CA THR A 69 2.03 -3.19 -6.48
C THR A 69 1.40 -4.03 -5.37
N ILE A 70 1.24 -5.35 -5.55
CA ILE A 70 0.66 -6.21 -4.50
C ILE A 70 1.60 -6.33 -3.29
N ALA A 71 2.90 -6.44 -3.51
CA ALA A 71 3.89 -6.55 -2.44
C ALA A 71 3.94 -5.28 -1.57
N ALA A 72 3.89 -4.09 -2.19
CA ALA A 72 3.83 -2.81 -1.49
C ALA A 72 2.57 -2.73 -0.60
N ALA A 73 1.40 -3.07 -1.15
CA ALA A 73 0.15 -3.09 -0.39
C ALA A 73 0.21 -4.06 0.80
N ARG A 74 0.83 -5.23 0.62
CA ARG A 74 1.01 -6.23 1.67
C ARG A 74 1.95 -5.73 2.77
N ALA A 75 3.04 -5.04 2.41
CA ALA A 75 3.99 -4.48 3.37
C ALA A 75 3.29 -3.49 4.31
N VAL A 76 2.47 -2.58 3.78
CA VAL A 76 1.69 -1.63 4.61
C VAL A 76 0.66 -2.36 5.45
N LYS A 77 -0.13 -3.29 4.87
CA LYS A 77 -1.17 -4.02 5.61
C LYS A 77 -0.63 -4.90 6.74
N GLN A 78 0.60 -5.39 6.61
CA GLN A 78 1.27 -6.16 7.66
C GLN A 78 2.04 -5.27 8.66
N GLY A 79 1.99 -3.94 8.50
CA GLY A 79 2.69 -3.00 9.38
C GLY A 79 4.21 -3.06 9.27
N LEU A 80 4.76 -3.57 8.17
CA LEU A 80 6.20 -3.70 7.99
C LEU A 80 6.87 -2.37 7.65
N ARG A 81 6.17 -1.53 6.89
CA ARG A 81 6.59 -0.17 6.54
C ARG A 81 5.38 0.74 6.49
N PRO A 82 5.51 2.00 6.93
CA PRO A 82 4.43 2.96 6.80
C PRO A 82 4.23 3.34 5.33
N GLY A 83 3.00 3.67 4.95
CA GLY A 83 2.64 3.97 3.56
C GLY A 83 3.43 5.12 2.93
N ASN A 84 3.77 6.14 3.72
CA ASN A 84 4.58 7.28 3.29
C ASN A 84 6.07 6.97 3.16
N GLY A 85 6.55 5.84 3.70
CA GLY A 85 7.91 5.34 3.53
C GLY A 85 8.06 4.33 2.39
N ILE A 86 7.03 4.21 1.53
CA ILE A 86 7.02 3.33 0.37
C ILE A 86 6.89 4.14 -0.91
N LEU A 87 7.72 3.79 -1.90
CA LEU A 87 7.62 4.24 -3.28
C LEU A 87 7.26 3.06 -4.19
N VAL A 88 6.41 3.29 -5.18
CA VAL A 88 6.03 2.25 -6.15
C VAL A 88 6.27 2.78 -7.55
N TYR A 89 7.19 2.15 -8.29
CA TYR A 89 7.51 2.55 -9.66
C TYR A 89 7.39 1.35 -10.59
N THR A 90 6.44 1.38 -11.51
CA THR A 90 6.20 0.26 -12.42
C THR A 90 6.25 0.68 -13.88
N PHE A 91 6.66 -0.26 -14.75
CA PHE A 91 6.78 -0.02 -16.18
C PHE A 91 5.92 -1.04 -16.93
N GLY A 92 4.85 -0.59 -17.60
CA GLY A 92 3.97 -1.47 -18.37
C GLY A 92 3.21 -2.50 -17.53
N ALA A 93 2.93 -2.20 -16.25
CA ALA A 93 2.20 -3.11 -15.38
C ALA A 93 0.75 -3.35 -15.89
N PRO A 94 0.26 -4.60 -15.92
CA PRO A 94 -1.15 -4.86 -16.19
C PRO A 94 -2.04 -4.40 -15.01
N ARG A 95 -3.35 -4.33 -15.23
CA ARG A 95 -4.32 -4.06 -14.15
C ARG A 95 -4.23 -5.15 -13.07
N VAL A 96 -4.08 -4.74 -11.83
CA VAL A 96 -3.71 -5.63 -10.70
C VAL A 96 -4.94 -6.15 -9.94
N GLY A 97 -5.93 -5.31 -9.71
CA GLY A 97 -7.12 -5.64 -8.93
C GLY A 97 -8.35 -4.84 -9.34
N ASP A 98 -9.41 -5.02 -8.57
CA ASP A 98 -10.68 -4.32 -8.77
C ASP A 98 -10.60 -2.83 -8.35
N THR A 99 -11.68 -2.10 -8.59
CA THR A 99 -11.78 -0.68 -8.19
C THR A 99 -11.60 -0.49 -6.69
N THR A 100 -12.07 -1.45 -5.87
CA THR A 100 -11.90 -1.41 -4.42
C THR A 100 -10.42 -1.50 -4.04
N PHE A 101 -9.66 -2.38 -4.68
CA PHE A 101 -8.20 -2.46 -4.53
C PHE A 101 -7.55 -1.13 -4.93
N ALA A 102 -7.88 -0.59 -6.11
CA ALA A 102 -7.28 0.65 -6.60
C ALA A 102 -7.53 1.83 -5.64
N VAL A 103 -8.78 2.05 -5.23
CA VAL A 103 -9.14 3.14 -4.31
C VAL A 103 -8.38 3.02 -3.00
N ASN A 104 -8.31 1.82 -2.43
CA ASN A 104 -7.63 1.68 -1.15
C ASN A 104 -6.11 1.64 -1.26
N PHE A 105 -5.56 1.16 -2.38
CA PHE A 105 -4.12 1.25 -2.66
C PHE A 105 -3.65 2.71 -2.59
N ASN A 106 -4.36 3.61 -3.27
CA ASN A 106 -4.07 5.06 -3.26
C ASN A 106 -4.18 5.68 -1.87
N ARG A 107 -5.04 5.13 -0.99
CA ARG A 107 -5.19 5.60 0.39
C ARG A 107 -4.02 5.18 1.27
N ILE A 108 -3.54 3.95 1.12
CA ILE A 108 -2.51 3.39 2.00
C ILE A 108 -1.09 3.66 1.54
N ILE A 109 -0.88 3.99 0.26
CA ILE A 109 0.42 4.38 -0.30
C ILE A 109 0.17 5.67 -1.07
N PRO A 110 0.43 6.85 -0.47
CA PRO A 110 0.15 8.14 -1.11
C PRO A 110 1.14 8.50 -2.23
N ASN A 111 2.31 7.83 -2.26
CA ASN A 111 3.42 8.15 -3.15
C ASN A 111 3.62 7.06 -4.24
N TRP A 112 2.55 6.68 -4.94
CA TRP A 112 2.55 5.59 -5.94
C TRP A 112 2.34 6.07 -7.39
#